data_AF-A0A967W1A1-F1
#
_entry.id   AF-A0A967W1A1-F1
#
_cell.length_a   1.000
_cell.length_b   1.000
_cell.length_c   1.000
_cell.angle_alpha   90.00
_cell.angle_beta   90.00
_cell.angle_gamma   90.00
#
_symmetry.space_group_name_H-M   'P 1'
#
loop_
_entity.id
_entity.type
_entity.pdbx_description
1 polymer ?
#
loop_
_entity_poly.entity_id
_entity_poly.type
_entity_poly.pdbx_seq_one_letter_code
_entity_poly.pdbx_strand_id
1 'polypeptide(L)'
;MDFNYLVSGILVLLLLGCTPHKETVESPVQESAPFSRSGTTEMPSRWWTSFDNEQLNTLVDTALSSNFDIQTAWQRLQASEAVVDRETGGLFPSLDASAE
;
A
#
# COMPACT_ATOMS: atom_id res chain seq x y z
N MET A 1 8.39 -8.31 -62.25
CA MET A 1 9.07 -9.28 -61.37
C MET A 1 8.22 -9.48 -60.10
N ASP A 2 6.88 -9.60 -60.23
CA ASP A 2 5.98 -9.11 -59.16
C ASP A 2 5.14 -10.22 -58.51
N PHE A 3 5.02 -11.38 -59.16
CA PHE A 3 4.27 -12.53 -58.63
C PHE A 3 4.98 -13.18 -57.44
N ASN A 4 6.32 -13.27 -57.49
CA ASN A 4 7.10 -13.91 -56.42
C ASN A 4 7.13 -13.07 -55.14
N TYR A 5 7.13 -11.73 -55.25
CA TYR A 5 7.04 -10.84 -54.08
C TYR A 5 5.63 -10.83 -53.47
N LEU A 6 4.58 -10.96 -54.29
CA LEU A 6 3.21 -11.13 -53.81
C LEU A 6 3.04 -12.43 -53.01
N VAL A 7 3.56 -13.54 -53.52
CA VAL A 7 3.52 -14.84 -52.82
C VAL A 7 4.31 -14.78 -51.51
N SER A 8 5.49 -14.15 -51.52
CA SER A 8 6.29 -13.98 -50.31
C SER A 8 5.63 -13.08 -49.26
N GLY A 9 4.91 -12.03 -49.67
CA GLY A 9 4.17 -11.14 -48.77
C GLY A 9 2.99 -11.84 -48.08
N ILE A 10 2.24 -12.67 -48.82
CA ILE A 10 1.11 -13.45 -48.28
C ILE A 10 1.60 -14.47 -47.24
N LEU A 11 2.73 -15.13 -47.50
CA LEU A 11 3.31 -16.11 -46.58
C LEU A 11 3.72 -15.48 -45.24
N VAL A 12 4.28 -14.27 -45.27
CA VAL A 12 4.66 -13.52 -44.05
C VAL A 12 3.43 -13.11 -43.24
N LEU A 13 2.33 -12.70 -43.90
CA LEU A 13 1.08 -12.35 -43.22
C LEU A 13 0.46 -13.53 -42.47
N LEU A 14 0.54 -14.73 -43.05
CA LEU A 14 -0.04 -15.94 -42.46
C LEU A 14 0.71 -16.40 -41.19
N LEU A 15 2.00 -16.08 -41.07
CA LEU A 15 2.84 -16.51 -39.95
C LEU A 15 2.73 -15.62 -38.70
N LEU A 16 2.03 -14.47 -38.77
CA LEU A 16 1.83 -13.56 -37.64
C LEU A 16 0.55 -13.83 -36.81
N GLY A 17 -0.17 -14.92 -37.12
CA GLY A 17 -1.52 -15.19 -36.59
C GLY A 17 -1.63 -16.07 -35.34
N CYS A 18 -0.58 -16.25 -34.53
CA CYS A 18 -0.69 -17.04 -33.31
C CYS A 18 -1.31 -16.22 -32.16
N THR A 19 -2.62 -16.36 -31.93
CA THR A 19 -3.28 -15.93 -30.68
C THR A 19 -3.68 -17.15 -29.86
N PRO A 20 -3.39 -17.21 -28.55
CA PRO A 20 -3.81 -18.31 -27.72
C PRO A 20 -5.34 -18.33 -27.59
N HIS A 21 -5.95 -19.47 -27.90
CA HIS A 21 -7.37 -19.70 -27.69
C HIS A 21 -7.63 -19.75 -26.17
N LYS A 22 -8.19 -18.68 -25.62
CA LYS A 22 -8.65 -18.67 -24.23
C LYS A 22 -10.01 -19.38 -24.20
N GLU A 23 -10.03 -20.63 -23.75
CA GLU A 23 -11.29 -21.22 -23.32
C GLU A 23 -11.81 -20.44 -22.12
N THR A 24 -12.93 -19.76 -22.32
CA THR A 24 -13.70 -19.15 -21.24
C THR A 24 -14.34 -20.28 -20.44
N VAL A 25 -13.62 -20.74 -19.41
CA VAL A 25 -14.21 -21.59 -18.37
C VAL A 25 -15.28 -20.76 -17.70
N GLU A 26 -16.53 -21.13 -17.92
CA GLU A 26 -17.68 -20.52 -17.27
C GLU A 26 -17.53 -20.76 -15.77
N SER A 27 -17.19 -19.71 -15.03
CA SER A 27 -16.99 -19.80 -13.58
C SER A 27 -18.29 -20.27 -12.95
N PRO A 28 -18.30 -21.37 -12.19
CA PRO A 28 -19.52 -21.87 -11.54
C PRO A 28 -20.01 -20.93 -10.42
N VAL A 29 -19.24 -19.88 -10.11
CA VAL A 29 -19.55 -18.91 -9.07
C VAL A 29 -20.12 -17.65 -9.73
N GLN A 30 -21.37 -17.33 -9.40
CA GLN A 30 -21.96 -16.02 -9.69
C GLN A 30 -21.10 -14.94 -9.01
N GLU A 31 -20.59 -13.99 -9.79
CA GLU A 31 -19.87 -12.85 -9.25
C GLU A 31 -20.77 -12.09 -8.29
N SER A 32 -20.40 -12.07 -7.01
CA SER A 32 -21.07 -11.24 -6.02
C SER A 32 -20.93 -9.76 -6.38
N ALA A 33 -21.92 -8.95 -5.97
CA ALA A 33 -21.83 -7.50 -6.10
C ALA A 33 -20.47 -6.97 -5.60
N PRO A 34 -19.89 -5.98 -6.28
CA PRO A 34 -18.62 -5.41 -5.86
C PRO A 34 -18.75 -4.79 -4.46
N PHE A 35 -17.69 -4.93 -3.65
CA PHE A 35 -17.61 -4.27 -2.37
C PHE A 35 -17.69 -2.74 -2.54
N SER A 36 -18.39 -2.06 -1.62
CA SER A 36 -18.40 -0.60 -1.59
C SER A 36 -17.04 -0.05 -1.15
N ARG A 37 -16.66 1.14 -1.65
CA ARG A 37 -15.40 1.80 -1.27
C ARG A 37 -15.38 2.23 0.20
N SER A 38 -16.56 2.50 0.78
CA SER A 38 -16.71 2.90 2.18
C SER A 38 -18.02 2.40 2.77
N GLY A 39 -18.08 2.33 4.10
CA GLY A 39 -19.30 2.10 4.86
C GLY A 39 -19.85 3.38 5.47
N THR A 40 -21.12 3.36 5.88
CA THR A 40 -21.78 4.47 6.60
C THR A 40 -21.67 4.35 8.12
N THR A 41 -21.20 3.20 8.62
CA THR A 41 -21.07 2.90 10.05
C THR A 41 -19.72 3.38 10.56
N GLU A 42 -19.71 4.04 11.72
CA GLU A 42 -18.47 4.37 12.40
C GLU A 42 -17.78 3.11 12.91
N MET A 43 -16.49 2.97 12.55
CA MET A 43 -15.67 1.86 12.99
C MET A 43 -15.19 2.13 14.43
N PRO A 44 -15.35 1.18 15.38
CA PRO A 44 -14.79 1.35 16.70
C PRO A 44 -13.27 1.45 16.64
N SER A 45 -12.67 2.20 17.57
CA SER A 45 -11.22 2.37 17.65
C SER A 45 -10.47 1.03 17.73
N ARG A 46 -11.03 0.09 18.51
CA ARG A 46 -10.58 -1.30 18.59
C ARG A 46 -11.39 -2.19 17.65
N TRP A 47 -11.37 -1.89 16.36
CA TRP A 47 -12.16 -2.57 15.34
C TRP A 47 -12.04 -4.11 15.37
N TRP A 48 -10.88 -4.65 15.77
CA TRP A 48 -10.66 -6.09 15.86
C TRP A 48 -11.54 -6.80 16.91
N THR A 49 -12.16 -6.08 17.84
CA THR A 49 -13.08 -6.71 18.80
C THR A 49 -14.37 -7.18 18.15
N SER A 50 -14.73 -6.67 16.96
CA SER A 50 -15.94 -7.09 16.24
C SER A 50 -15.87 -8.53 15.71
N PHE A 51 -14.70 -9.18 15.80
CA PHE A 51 -14.54 -10.60 15.49
C PHE A 51 -14.95 -11.53 16.64
N ASP A 52 -15.30 -10.96 17.81
CA ASP A 52 -15.70 -11.71 19.01
C ASP A 52 -14.72 -12.84 19.38
N ASN A 53 -13.42 -12.56 19.24
CA ASN A 53 -12.34 -13.51 19.50
C ASN A 53 -11.40 -12.98 20.60
N GLU A 54 -11.48 -13.59 21.80
CA GLU A 54 -10.67 -13.19 22.96
C GLU A 54 -9.17 -13.41 22.75
N GLN A 55 -8.79 -14.47 22.04
CA GLN A 55 -7.38 -14.74 21.72
C GLN A 55 -6.82 -13.66 20.79
N LEU A 56 -7.58 -13.26 19.77
CA LEU A 56 -7.21 -12.16 18.89
C LEU A 56 -7.03 -10.86 19.67
N ASN A 57 -7.98 -10.54 20.56
CA ASN A 57 -7.90 -9.34 21.39
C ASN A 57 -6.59 -9.31 22.20
N THR A 58 -6.23 -10.42 22.83
CA THR A 58 -5.00 -10.55 23.63
C THR A 58 -3.74 -10.37 22.77
N LEU A 59 -3.72 -10.96 21.57
CA LEU A 59 -2.60 -10.83 20.65
C LEU A 59 -2.41 -9.39 20.19
N VAL A 60 -3.50 -8.71 19.83
CA VAL A 60 -3.44 -7.31 19.40
C VAL A 60 -3.00 -6.41 20.55
N ASP A 61 -3.48 -6.63 21.78
CA ASP A 61 -3.07 -5.85 22.95
C ASP A 61 -1.58 -6.03 23.28
N THR A 62 -1.09 -7.27 23.17
CA THR A 62 0.32 -7.58 23.37
C THR A 62 1.17 -6.89 22.29
N ALA A 63 0.73 -6.93 21.04
CA ALA A 63 1.40 -6.26 19.94
C ALA A 63 1.42 -4.74 20.15
N LEU A 64 0.29 -4.11 20.48
CA LEU A 64 0.25 -2.65 20.64
C LEU A 64 1.06 -2.14 21.85
N SER A 65 1.16 -2.92 22.93
CA SER A 65 1.89 -2.51 24.14
C SER A 65 3.40 -2.70 24.04
N SER A 66 3.88 -3.72 23.32
CA SER A 66 5.27 -4.16 23.36
C SER A 66 5.96 -4.25 22.00
N ASN A 67 5.42 -3.59 20.97
CA ASN A 67 5.99 -3.60 19.62
C ASN A 67 7.09 -2.55 19.45
N PHE A 68 8.31 -3.02 19.16
CA PHE A 68 9.49 -2.18 18.97
C PHE A 68 9.43 -1.31 17.70
N ASP A 69 8.70 -1.73 16.66
CA ASP A 69 8.52 -0.92 15.46
C ASP A 69 7.66 0.31 15.76
N ILE A 70 6.57 0.15 16.54
CA ILE A 70 5.74 1.28 17.00
C ILE A 70 6.56 2.23 17.87
N GLN A 71 7.32 1.70 18.82
CA GLN A 71 8.20 2.51 19.67
C GLN A 71 9.27 3.25 18.84
N THR A 72 9.86 2.59 17.85
CA THR A 72 10.83 3.20 16.93
C THR A 72 10.17 4.29 16.09
N ALA A 73 8.94 4.07 15.60
CA ALA A 73 8.19 5.08 14.87
C ALA A 73 7.92 6.31 15.74
N TRP A 74 7.59 6.12 17.02
CA TRP A 74 7.44 7.22 17.98
C TRP A 74 8.74 8.03 18.16
N GLN A 75 9.88 7.35 18.31
CA GLN A 75 11.17 8.03 18.41
C GLN A 75 11.53 8.80 17.13
N ARG A 76 11.16 8.28 15.96
CA ARG A 76 11.33 9.00 14.67
C ARG A 76 10.46 10.25 14.59
N LEU A 77 9.24 10.21 15.14
CA LEU A 77 8.39 11.38 15.25
C LEU A 77 9.05 12.44 16.15
N GLN A 78 9.46 12.07 17.36
CA GLN A 78 10.15 12.99 18.28
C GLN A 78 11.43 13.58 17.67
N ALA A 79 12.22 12.78 16.95
CA ALA A 79 13.40 13.27 16.25
C ALA A 79 13.05 14.30 15.17
N SER A 80 11.93 14.10 14.46
CA SER A 80 11.45 15.05 13.44
C SER A 80 10.97 16.35 14.07
N GLU A 81 10.27 16.29 15.21
CA GLU A 81 9.88 17.46 16.00
C GLU A 81 11.10 18.26 16.47
N ALA A 82 12.14 17.58 16.98
CA ALA A 82 13.37 18.25 17.40
C ALA A 82 14.10 18.96 16.24
N VAL A 83 14.02 18.43 15.01
CA VAL A 83 14.51 19.12 13.81
C VAL A 83 13.70 20.38 13.56
N VAL A 84 12.36 20.32 13.62
CA VAL A 84 11.50 21.49 13.47
C VAL A 84 11.83 22.56 14.52
N ASP A 85 12.00 22.17 15.78
CA ASP A 85 12.35 23.08 16.88
C ASP A 85 13.70 23.76 16.63
N ARG A 86 14.69 23.00 16.17
CA ARG A 86 16.03 23.52 15.84
C ARG A 86 15.97 24.57 14.74
N GLU A 87 15.25 24.29 13.65
CA GLU A 87 15.12 25.23 12.53
C GLU A 87 14.29 26.46 12.93
N THR A 88 13.29 26.28 13.79
CA THR A 88 12.49 27.38 14.36
C THR A 88 13.30 28.26 15.31
N GLY A 89 14.24 27.69 16.06
CA GLY A 89 15.14 28.44 16.94
C GLY A 89 15.96 29.50 16.21
N GLY A 90 16.28 29.27 14.92
CA GLY A 90 16.95 30.26 14.07
C GLY A 90 16.11 31.51 13.75
N LEU A 91 14.82 31.52 14.05
CA LEU A 91 13.94 32.69 13.90
C LEU A 91 14.03 33.66 15.09
N PHE A 92 14.72 33.26 16.18
CA PHE A 92 14.87 34.04 17.40
C PHE A 92 16.33 34.43 17.62
N PRO A 93 16.60 35.52 18.38
CA PRO A 93 17.97 35.89 18.72
C PRO A 93 18.65 34.83 19.60
N SER A 94 19.93 34.56 19.35
CA SER A 94 20.74 33.69 20.22
C SER A 94 21.24 34.45 21.46
N LEU A 95 21.31 33.76 22.58
CA LEU A 95 21.86 34.28 23.84
C LEU A 95 23.00 33.36 24.27
N ASP A 96 24.20 33.93 24.34
CA ASP A 96 25.40 33.24 24.79
C ASP A 96 25.96 34.00 26.00
N ALA A 97 26.42 33.29 27.02
CA ALA A 97 27.05 33.86 28.21
C ALA A 97 28.37 33.14 28.50
N SER A 98 29.42 33.92 28.75
CA SER A 98 30.76 33.44 29.10
C SER A 98 31.31 34.26 30.27
N ALA A 99 32.14 33.61 31.09
CA ALA A 99 32.84 34.23 32.22
C ALA A 99 34.32 33.83 32.17
N GLU A 100 35.21 34.80 32.47
CA GLU A 100 36.67 34.67 32.50
C GLU A 100 37.19 34.68 33.94
#